data_AF-A0A1V4TCV4-F1
#
_entry.id   AF-A0A1V4TCV4-F1
#
_cell.length_a   1.000
_cell.length_b   1.000
_cell.length_c   1.000
_cell.angle_alpha   90.00
_cell.angle_beta   90.00
_cell.angle_gamma   90.00
#
_symmetry.space_group_name_H-M   'P 1'
#
loop_
_entity.id
_entity.type
_entity.pdbx_description
1 polymer ?
#
loop_
_entity_poly.entity_id
_entity_poly.type
_entity_poly.pdbx_seq_one_letter_code
_entity_poly.pdbx_strand_id
1 'polypeptide(L)'
;MPLNLRREKDGDCSLKANRTGTAVMIGVSIALAFVMPGSIIARATAMFMGLSAAAFLPLFTLAIFSERPSLLAAKLSLVVGTGTWFIWTAFVHIKESQVLGISKALFGTDAVLGSPWTVVDPLVIALPASAIALIIGVLMDKR
;
A
#
# COMPACT_ATOMS: atom_id res chain seq x y z
N MET A 1 -2.37 31.55 30.90
CA MET A 1 -3.41 30.72 30.24
C MET A 1 -3.21 29.29 30.72
N PRO A 2 -4.16 28.68 31.46
CA PRO A 2 -3.89 27.41 32.13
C PRO A 2 -3.84 26.25 31.12
N LEU A 3 -2.84 25.38 31.31
CA LEU A 3 -2.68 24.08 30.66
C LEU A 3 -3.95 23.23 30.86
N ASN A 4 -4.74 23.03 29.82
CA ASN A 4 -5.69 21.92 29.77
C ASN A 4 -4.97 20.69 29.22
N LEU A 5 -4.19 20.04 30.09
CA LEU A 5 -3.65 18.71 29.83
C LEU A 5 -4.83 17.73 29.82
N ARG A 6 -5.25 17.34 28.62
CA ARG A 6 -6.30 16.35 28.38
C ARG A 6 -5.89 15.05 29.08
N ARG A 7 -6.59 14.75 30.17
CA ARG A 7 -6.41 13.56 31.02
C ARG A 7 -6.47 12.29 30.15
N GLU A 8 -5.36 11.59 30.01
CA GLU A 8 -5.33 10.22 29.48
C GLU A 8 -6.12 9.32 30.43
N LYS A 9 -7.33 8.96 30.00
CA LYS A 9 -8.09 7.86 30.57
C LYS A 9 -7.79 6.66 29.64
N ASP A 10 -7.21 5.59 30.18
CA ASP A 10 -6.83 4.31 29.52
C ASP A 10 -5.37 4.04 29.05
N GLY A 11 -4.35 4.55 29.75
CA GLY A 11 -2.94 4.17 29.47
C GLY A 11 -2.62 2.67 29.70
N ASP A 12 -3.10 2.06 30.79
CA ASP A 12 -2.75 0.67 31.13
C ASP A 12 -3.43 -0.40 30.27
N CYS A 13 -4.72 -0.21 29.95
CA CYS A 13 -5.46 -1.17 29.12
C CYS A 13 -5.00 -1.10 27.66
N SER A 14 -4.70 0.11 27.15
CA SER A 14 -4.18 0.31 25.80
C SER A 14 -2.80 -0.32 25.61
N LEU A 15 -1.89 -0.17 26.59
CA LEU A 15 -0.55 -0.77 26.52
C LEU A 15 -0.59 -2.30 26.62
N LYS A 16 -1.44 -2.87 27.49
CA LYS A 16 -1.63 -4.33 27.59
C LYS A 16 -2.23 -4.90 26.31
N ALA A 17 -3.24 -4.25 25.74
CA ALA A 17 -3.85 -4.64 24.48
C ALA A 17 -2.83 -4.62 23.33
N ASN A 18 -2.03 -3.54 23.22
CA ASN A 18 -0.98 -3.45 22.21
C ASN A 18 0.09 -4.54 22.40
N ARG A 19 0.58 -4.76 23.62
CA ARG A 19 1.60 -5.78 23.90
C ARG A 19 1.09 -7.19 23.57
N THR A 20 -0.16 -7.51 23.93
CA THR A 20 -0.77 -8.81 23.58
C THR A 20 -0.93 -8.94 22.07
N GLY A 21 -1.38 -7.89 21.37
CA GLY A 21 -1.47 -7.87 19.92
C GLY A 21 -0.12 -8.12 19.24
N THR A 22 0.94 -7.44 19.70
CA THR A 22 2.30 -7.66 19.19
C THR A 22 2.80 -9.09 19.46
N ALA A 23 2.58 -9.61 20.66
CA ALA A 23 2.99 -10.97 21.01
C ALA A 23 2.30 -12.04 20.14
N VAL A 24 0.99 -11.88 19.92
CA VAL A 24 0.21 -12.76 19.04
C VAL A 24 0.71 -12.66 17.60
N MET A 25 0.93 -11.45 17.09
CA MET A 25 1.44 -11.24 15.72
C MET A 25 2.81 -11.88 15.52
N ILE A 26 3.74 -11.75 16.48
CA ILE A 26 5.05 -12.39 16.42
C ILE A 26 4.90 -13.91 16.34
N GLY A 27 4.06 -14.50 17.18
CA GLY A 27 3.81 -15.95 17.17
C GLY A 27 3.27 -16.43 15.82
N VAL A 28 2.29 -15.71 15.26
CA VAL A 28 1.73 -16.01 13.94
C VAL A 28 2.78 -15.85 12.83
N SER A 29 3.56 -14.76 12.83
CA SER A 29 4.60 -14.54 11.83
C SER A 29 5.66 -15.64 11.81
N ILE A 30 6.11 -16.08 12.99
CA ILE A 30 7.10 -17.16 13.10
C ILE A 30 6.52 -18.49 12.59
N ALA A 31 5.30 -18.84 13.01
CA ALA A 31 4.63 -20.05 12.55
C ALA A 31 4.48 -20.08 11.02
N LEU A 32 4.09 -18.96 10.42
CA LEU A 32 3.92 -18.82 8.98
C LEU A 32 5.27 -18.89 8.25
N ALA A 33 6.34 -18.32 8.82
CA ALA A 33 7.68 -18.35 8.23
C ALA A 33 8.23 -19.77 8.06
N PHE A 34 7.89 -20.72 8.93
CA PHE A 34 8.31 -22.12 8.80
C PHE A 34 7.58 -22.88 7.67
N VAL A 35 6.40 -22.43 7.26
CA VAL A 35 5.57 -23.09 6.23
C VAL A 35 5.82 -22.50 4.84
N MET A 36 6.23 -21.23 4.76
CA MET A 36 6.40 -20.54 3.49
C MET A 36 7.74 -20.87 2.79
N PRO A 37 7.77 -20.97 1.45
CA PRO A 37 9.01 -21.08 0.70
C PRO A 37 9.86 -19.81 0.82
N GLY A 38 11.19 -19.98 0.86
CA GLY A 38 12.14 -18.90 1.20
C GLY A 38 12.10 -17.66 0.30
N SER A 39 11.48 -17.71 -0.87
CA SER A 39 11.32 -16.54 -1.75
C SER A 39 10.09 -15.68 -1.45
N ILE A 40 9.13 -16.14 -0.63
CA ILE A 40 7.90 -15.39 -0.37
C ILE A 40 8.14 -14.17 0.50
N ILE A 41 9.04 -14.24 1.48
CA ILE A 41 9.32 -13.10 2.39
C ILE A 41 9.80 -11.88 1.59
N ALA A 42 10.76 -12.09 0.67
CA ALA A 42 11.28 -11.04 -0.19
C ALA A 42 10.18 -10.46 -1.11
N ARG A 43 9.33 -11.32 -1.68
CA ARG A 43 8.20 -10.89 -2.53
C ARG A 43 7.16 -10.10 -1.75
N ALA A 44 6.71 -10.60 -0.61
CA ALA A 44 5.71 -9.93 0.23
C ALA A 44 6.21 -8.56 0.70
N THR A 45 7.49 -8.45 1.04
CA THR A 45 8.10 -7.17 1.42
C THR A 45 8.15 -6.20 0.24
N ALA A 46 8.56 -6.68 -0.95
CA ALA A 46 8.56 -5.87 -2.17
C ALA A 46 7.15 -5.40 -2.54
N MET A 47 6.15 -6.27 -2.39
CA MET A 47 4.74 -5.92 -2.61
C MET A 47 4.28 -4.80 -1.69
N PHE A 48 4.52 -4.94 -0.38
CA PHE A 48 4.11 -3.95 0.60
C PHE A 48 4.82 -2.61 0.41
N MET A 49 6.14 -2.63 0.16
CA MET A 49 6.91 -1.43 -0.14
C MET A 49 6.45 -0.79 -1.45
N GLY A 50 6.18 -1.58 -2.49
CA GLY A 50 5.69 -1.10 -3.78
C GLY A 50 4.32 -0.41 -3.66
N LEU A 51 3.35 -1.05 -2.99
CA LEU A 51 2.04 -0.45 -2.73
C LEU A 51 2.17 0.85 -1.92
N SER A 52 2.97 0.82 -0.86
CA SER A 52 3.17 1.99 0.00
C SER A 52 3.86 3.14 -0.74
N ALA A 53 4.86 2.83 -1.57
CA ALA A 53 5.54 3.82 -2.40
C ALA A 53 4.59 4.43 -3.43
N ALA A 54 3.77 3.62 -4.11
CA ALA A 54 2.79 4.12 -5.06
C ALA A 54 1.72 5.00 -4.39
N ALA A 55 1.23 4.62 -3.20
CA ALA A 55 0.16 5.32 -2.50
C ALA A 55 0.63 6.59 -1.76
N PHE A 56 1.76 6.51 -1.06
CA PHE A 56 2.19 7.57 -0.14
C PHE A 56 3.27 8.47 -0.70
N LEU A 57 4.13 8.01 -1.62
CA LEU A 57 5.26 8.85 -2.07
C LEU A 57 4.77 10.17 -2.72
N PRO A 58 3.76 10.18 -3.61
CA PRO A 58 3.28 11.43 -4.20
C PRO A 58 2.56 12.32 -3.18
N LEU A 59 1.79 11.71 -2.28
CA LEU A 59 1.13 12.43 -1.19
C LEU A 59 2.15 13.12 -0.29
N PHE A 60 3.23 12.41 0.04
CA PHE A 60 4.28 12.89 0.93
C PHE A 60 5.05 14.05 0.31
N THR A 61 5.31 14.00 -1.00
CA THR A 61 5.91 15.16 -1.69
C THR A 61 4.99 16.37 -1.68
N LEU A 62 3.67 16.20 -1.89
CA LEU A 62 2.70 17.30 -1.75
C LEU A 62 2.69 17.87 -0.33
N ALA A 63 2.75 17.03 0.69
CA ALA A 63 2.71 17.46 2.09
C ALA A 63 3.96 18.25 2.51
N ILE A 64 5.15 17.89 2.00
CA ILE A 64 6.41 18.57 2.33
C ILE A 64 6.62 19.84 1.52
N PHE A 65 6.29 19.82 0.22
CA PHE A 65 6.61 20.93 -0.69
C PHE A 65 5.50 21.96 -0.86
N SER A 66 4.35 21.82 -0.19
CA SER A 66 3.22 22.73 -0.32
C SER A 66 2.87 23.41 1.00
N GLU A 67 2.75 24.74 0.99
CA GLU A 67 2.31 25.51 2.16
C GLU A 67 0.84 25.24 2.53
N ARG A 68 0.03 24.80 1.55
CA ARG A 68 -1.39 24.47 1.72
C ARG A 68 -1.72 23.16 1.01
N PRO A 69 -1.44 22.00 1.65
CA PRO A 69 -1.69 20.72 1.04
C PRO A 69 -3.20 20.47 0.85
N SER A 70 -3.58 20.09 -0.36
CA SER A 70 -4.96 19.73 -0.70
C SER A 70 -5.33 18.34 -0.17
N LEU A 71 -6.36 18.25 0.67
CA LEU A 71 -6.89 16.96 1.13
C LEU A 71 -7.58 16.15 0.02
N LEU A 72 -8.13 16.83 -0.98
CA LEU A 72 -8.75 16.16 -2.13
C LEU A 72 -7.68 15.51 -3.01
N ALA A 73 -6.62 16.26 -3.35
CA ALA A 73 -5.51 15.72 -4.11
C ALA A 73 -4.83 14.54 -3.40
N ALA A 74 -4.67 14.65 -2.09
CA ALA A 74 -4.13 13.62 -1.23
C ALA A 74 -4.91 12.31 -1.28
N LYS A 75 -6.25 12.39 -1.17
CA LYS A 75 -7.12 11.21 -1.24
C LYS A 75 -7.14 10.60 -2.64
N LEU A 76 -7.17 11.45 -3.68
CA LEU A 76 -7.13 11.02 -5.07
C LEU A 76 -5.86 10.23 -5.40
N SER A 77 -4.69 10.76 -5.04
CA SER A 77 -3.42 10.06 -5.27
C SER A 77 -3.37 8.74 -4.51
N LEU A 78 -3.81 8.72 -3.25
CA LEU A 78 -3.80 7.51 -2.44
C LEU A 78 -4.70 6.41 -3.02
N VAL A 79 -5.93 6.76 -3.43
CA VAL A 79 -6.88 5.79 -4.00
C VAL A 79 -6.41 5.31 -5.37
N VAL A 80 -5.94 6.20 -6.23
CA VAL A 80 -5.46 5.84 -7.58
C VAL A 80 -4.17 5.02 -7.48
N GLY A 81 -3.20 5.43 -6.68
CA GLY A 81 -1.95 4.69 -6.48
C GLY A 81 -2.18 3.28 -5.91
N THR A 82 -3.01 3.16 -4.89
CA THR A 82 -3.38 1.85 -4.30
C THR A 82 -4.15 0.99 -5.30
N GLY A 83 -5.14 1.57 -5.98
CA GLY A 83 -5.98 0.86 -6.93
C GLY A 83 -5.23 0.37 -8.16
N THR A 84 -4.42 1.25 -8.78
CA THR A 84 -3.60 0.90 -9.94
C THR A 84 -2.56 -0.16 -9.57
N TRP A 85 -1.90 -0.02 -8.42
CA TRP A 85 -0.96 -1.04 -7.94
C TRP A 85 -1.66 -2.40 -7.75
N PHE A 86 -2.80 -2.42 -7.06
CA PHE A 86 -3.53 -3.66 -6.78
C PHE A 86 -4.02 -4.33 -8.07
N ILE A 87 -4.59 -3.57 -9.01
CA ILE A 87 -5.05 -4.10 -10.29
C ILE A 87 -3.87 -4.69 -11.08
N TRP A 88 -2.73 -4.01 -11.10
CA TRP A 88 -1.56 -4.46 -11.84
C TRP A 88 -0.93 -5.72 -11.22
N THR A 89 -0.78 -5.75 -9.89
CA THR A 89 -0.30 -6.91 -9.12
C THR A 89 -1.23 -8.12 -9.23
N ALA A 90 -2.55 -7.92 -9.13
CA ALA A 90 -3.52 -9.00 -9.10
C ALA A 90 -3.78 -9.64 -10.47
N PHE A 91 -3.74 -8.85 -11.56
CA PHE A 91 -4.17 -9.30 -12.89
C PHE A 91 -3.05 -9.36 -13.94
N VAL A 92 -1.95 -8.63 -13.77
CA VAL A 92 -0.93 -8.44 -14.83
C VAL A 92 0.41 -9.08 -14.50
N HIS A 93 0.87 -8.99 -13.26
CA HIS A 93 2.22 -9.42 -12.89
C HIS A 93 2.30 -10.92 -12.53
N ILE A 94 2.84 -11.76 -13.42
CA ILE A 94 2.84 -13.24 -13.29
C ILE A 94 3.40 -13.72 -11.95
N LYS A 95 4.51 -13.14 -11.46
CA LYS A 95 5.17 -13.59 -10.22
C LYS A 95 4.33 -13.38 -8.96
N GLU A 96 3.37 -12.46 -9.04
CA GLU A 96 2.50 -12.05 -7.94
C GLU A 96 1.12 -12.67 -8.11
N SER A 97 0.55 -12.62 -9.32
CA SER A 97 -0.74 -13.21 -9.67
C SER A 97 -0.75 -14.74 -9.55
N GLN A 98 0.36 -15.43 -9.82
CA GLN A 98 0.47 -16.88 -9.60
C GLN A 98 0.46 -17.28 -8.12
N VAL A 99 1.00 -16.42 -7.24
CA VAL A 99 1.03 -16.67 -5.79
C VAL A 99 -0.29 -16.25 -5.14
N LEU A 100 -0.89 -15.16 -5.62
CA LEU A 100 -2.19 -14.65 -5.16
C LEU A 100 -3.36 -15.49 -5.68
N GLY A 101 -3.24 -16.11 -6.86
CA GLY A 101 -4.26 -16.97 -7.46
C GLY A 101 -5.53 -16.25 -7.96
N ILE A 102 -5.60 -14.91 -7.82
CA ILE A 102 -6.78 -14.10 -8.14
C ILE A 102 -7.07 -14.08 -9.65
N SER A 103 -6.05 -13.92 -10.49
CA SER A 103 -6.19 -13.96 -11.96
C SER A 103 -6.66 -15.33 -12.45
N LYS A 104 -6.10 -16.41 -11.89
CA LYS A 104 -6.46 -17.78 -12.21
C LYS A 104 -7.90 -18.12 -11.80
N ALA A 105 -8.36 -17.59 -10.67
CA ALA A 105 -9.72 -17.78 -10.18
C ALA A 105 -10.77 -17.04 -11.01
N LEU A 106 -10.44 -15.85 -11.55
CA LEU A 106 -11.39 -15.02 -12.30
C LEU A 106 -11.32 -15.22 -13.82
N PHE A 107 -10.14 -15.42 -14.39
CA PHE A 107 -9.90 -15.44 -15.84
C PHE A 107 -9.36 -16.76 -16.37
N GLY A 108 -9.03 -17.73 -15.50
CA GLY A 108 -8.49 -19.04 -15.90
C GLY A 108 -7.07 -18.98 -16.49
N THR A 109 -6.44 -17.81 -16.53
CA THR A 109 -5.06 -17.60 -17.00
C THR A 109 -4.21 -16.93 -15.92
N ASP A 110 -2.93 -17.28 -15.86
CA ASP A 110 -2.03 -16.79 -14.81
C ASP A 110 -1.74 -15.27 -14.96
N ALA A 111 -1.87 -14.69 -16.16
CA ALA A 111 -1.88 -13.24 -16.38
C ALA A 111 -2.82 -12.87 -17.54
N VAL A 112 -3.43 -11.68 -17.45
CA VAL A 112 -4.37 -11.15 -18.45
C VAL A 112 -3.64 -10.57 -19.67
N LEU A 113 -2.40 -10.08 -19.50
CA LEU A 113 -1.57 -9.53 -20.56
C LEU A 113 -0.37 -10.44 -20.86
N GLY A 114 0.01 -10.52 -22.14
CA GLY A 114 1.19 -11.28 -22.59
C GLY A 114 2.53 -10.60 -22.25
N SER A 115 3.63 -11.31 -22.53
CA SER A 115 5.00 -10.76 -22.47
C SER A 115 5.08 -9.51 -23.37
N PRO A 116 5.66 -8.36 -22.92
CA PRO A 116 6.61 -8.17 -21.81
C PRO A 116 6.03 -7.58 -20.51
N TRP A 117 4.74 -7.29 -20.45
CA TRP A 117 4.12 -6.57 -19.31
C TRP A 117 4.07 -7.39 -18.02
N THR A 118 4.23 -8.71 -18.15
CA THR A 118 4.20 -9.69 -17.08
C THR A 118 5.40 -9.63 -16.13
N VAL A 119 6.50 -9.01 -16.58
CA VAL A 119 7.73 -8.81 -15.79
C VAL A 119 7.89 -7.38 -15.29
N VAL A 120 7.06 -6.46 -15.76
CA VAL A 120 7.10 -5.05 -15.35
C VAL A 120 6.57 -4.95 -13.93
N ASP A 121 7.41 -4.44 -13.03
CA ASP A 121 7.02 -4.23 -11.65
C ASP A 121 5.82 -3.27 -11.55
N PRO A 122 4.78 -3.60 -10.77
CA PRO A 122 3.58 -2.77 -10.61
C PRO A 122 3.90 -1.32 -10.21
N LEU A 123 4.99 -1.09 -9.46
CA LEU A 123 5.42 0.24 -9.04
C LEU A 123 5.71 1.16 -10.23
N VAL A 124 6.26 0.62 -11.32
CA VAL A 124 6.64 1.40 -12.51
C VAL A 124 5.41 2.10 -13.13
N ILE A 125 4.22 1.53 -12.94
CA ILE A 125 2.98 2.03 -13.53
C ILE A 125 2.11 2.74 -12.48
N ALA A 126 2.04 2.18 -11.28
CA ALA A 126 1.25 2.76 -10.19
C ALA A 126 1.81 4.11 -9.72
N LEU A 127 3.14 4.26 -9.67
CA LEU A 127 3.78 5.49 -9.22
C LEU A 127 3.49 6.70 -10.15
N PRO A 128 3.71 6.63 -11.48
CA PRO A 128 3.33 7.72 -12.36
C PRO A 128 1.81 7.95 -12.38
N ALA A 129 0.99 6.90 -12.32
CA ALA A 129 -0.46 7.04 -12.24
C ALA A 129 -0.90 7.85 -10.99
N SER A 130 -0.32 7.53 -9.83
CA SER A 130 -0.59 8.27 -8.58
C SER A 130 -0.09 9.71 -8.62
N ALA A 131 1.07 9.97 -9.26
CA ALA A 131 1.58 11.33 -9.44
C ALA A 131 0.67 12.16 -10.35
N ILE A 132 0.18 11.58 -11.45
CA ILE A 132 -0.80 12.23 -12.34
C ILE A 132 -2.10 12.53 -11.59
N ALA A 133 -2.63 11.56 -10.82
CA ALA A 133 -3.83 11.75 -10.01
C ALA A 133 -3.67 12.89 -8.98
N LEU A 134 -2.48 13.01 -8.40
CA LEU A 134 -2.15 14.12 -7.49
C LEU A 134 -2.16 15.46 -8.21
N ILE A 135 -1.52 15.57 -9.37
CA ILE A 135 -1.47 16.81 -10.16
C ILE A 135 -2.89 17.23 -10.56
N ILE A 136 -3.72 16.28 -11.00
CA ILE A 136 -5.13 16.53 -11.33
C ILE A 136 -5.89 17.03 -10.09
N GLY A 137 -5.71 16.36 -8.95
CA GLY A 137 -6.37 16.76 -7.70
C GLY A 137 -5.97 18.16 -7.23
N VAL A 138 -4.69 18.52 -7.33
CA VAL A 138 -4.21 19.87 -7.00
C VAL A 138 -4.82 20.91 -7.96
N LEU A 139 -4.92 20.59 -9.25
CA LEU A 139 -5.53 21.48 -10.24
C LEU A 139 -7.03 21.70 -9.99
N MET A 140 -7.74 20.66 -9.53
CA MET A 140 -9.16 20.73 -9.19
C MET A 140 -9.41 21.54 -7.92
N ASP A 141 -8.55 21.44 -6.91
CA ASP A 141 -8.71 22.12 -5.62
C ASP A 141 -8.31 23.60 -5.68
N LYS A 142 -7.47 23.99 -6.64
CA LYS A 142 -7.09 25.39 -6.88
C LYS A 142 -8.16 26.18 -7.64
N ARG A 143 -9.23 25.53 -8.12
CA ARG A 143 -10.33 26.10 -8.88
C ARG A 143 -11.52 26.40 -7.97
#